data_AF-A0A292RVN2-F1
#
_entry.id   AF-A0A292RVN2-F1
#
_cell.length_a   1.000
_cell.length_b   1.000
_cell.length_c   1.000
_cell.angle_alpha   90.00
_cell.angle_beta   90.00
_cell.angle_gamma   90.00
#
_symmetry.space_group_name_H-M   'P 1'
#
loop_
_entity.id
_entity.type
_entity.pdbx_description
1 polymer ?
#
loop_
_entity_poly.entity_id
_entity_poly.type
_entity_poly.pdbx_seq_one_letter_code
_entity_poly.pdbx_strand_id
1 'polypeptide(L)'
;MRKTTEKIYCDICHCENTHNNINSQRLSVIFVTEQTEGYSCNPYLSIEKLDICPNCFNKILDGNMVFAKGAQGCNKYYFKG
;
A
#
# COMPACT_ATOMS: atom_id res chain seq x y z
N MET A 1 -13.72 18.46 24.68
CA MET A 1 -12.95 18.01 23.50
C MET A 1 -13.75 16.97 22.75
N ARG A 2 -14.11 17.22 21.48
CA ARG A 2 -14.68 16.17 20.61
C ARG A 2 -13.53 15.24 20.24
N LYS A 3 -13.62 13.95 20.57
CA LYS A 3 -12.69 12.93 20.05
C LYS A 3 -13.01 12.77 18.56
N THR A 4 -12.12 13.24 17.70
CA THR A 4 -12.14 12.88 16.29
C THR A 4 -11.58 11.48 16.19
N THR A 5 -12.42 10.50 15.85
CA THR A 5 -11.95 9.14 15.57
C THR A 5 -11.47 9.11 14.11
N GLU A 6 -10.17 9.26 13.89
CA GLU A 6 -9.60 9.16 12.55
C GLU A 6 -9.71 7.72 12.04
N LYS A 7 -10.40 7.53 10.93
CA LYS A 7 -10.52 6.23 10.27
C LYS A 7 -9.28 6.00 9.41
N ILE A 8 -8.52 4.97 9.74
CA ILE A 8 -7.37 4.52 8.94
C ILE A 8 -7.82 3.30 8.12
N TYR A 9 -7.33 3.22 6.88
CA TYR A 9 -7.63 2.14 5.96
C TYR A 9 -6.36 1.47 5.48
N CYS A 10 -6.42 0.19 5.17
CA CYS A 10 -5.28 -0.48 4.56
C CYS A 10 -5.10 0.00 3.12
N ASP A 11 -3.88 0.41 2.75
CA ASP A 11 -3.57 0.90 1.41
C ASP A 11 -3.71 -0.15 0.30
N ILE A 12 -3.75 -1.44 0.66
CA ILE A 12 -3.82 -2.57 -0.28
C ILE A 12 -5.25 -3.11 -0.42
N CYS A 13 -5.92 -3.44 0.70
CA CYS A 13 -7.24 -4.07 0.67
C CYS A 13 -8.39 -3.15 1.13
N HIS A 14 -8.07 -1.94 1.57
CA HIS A 14 -9.02 -0.91 1.99
C HIS A 14 -9.95 -1.31 3.14
N CYS A 15 -9.58 -2.33 3.94
CA CYS A 15 -10.32 -2.63 5.17
C CYS A 15 -10.17 -1.49 6.20
N GLU A 16 -11.26 -1.14 6.88
CA GLU A 16 -11.28 -0.14 7.95
C GLU A 16 -10.65 -0.68 9.24
N ASN A 17 -10.01 0.21 10.00
CA ASN A 17 -9.40 -0.07 11.31
C ASN A 17 -10.44 -0.35 12.41
N THR A 18 -11.20 -1.44 12.29
CA THR A 18 -12.17 -1.85 13.33
C THR A 18 -11.49 -2.33 14.62
N HIS A 19 -10.18 -2.61 14.61
CA HIS A 19 -9.47 -3.24 15.73
C HIS A 19 -8.06 -2.69 16.04
N ASN A 20 -7.71 -1.47 15.64
CA ASN A 20 -6.39 -0.84 15.91
C ASN A 20 -5.15 -1.57 15.35
N ASN A 21 -5.30 -2.40 14.32
CA ASN A 21 -4.20 -3.25 13.84
C ASN A 21 -3.58 -2.81 12.51
N ILE A 22 -3.94 -1.62 12.00
CA ILE A 22 -3.27 -1.03 10.85
C ILE A 22 -2.04 -0.27 11.33
N ASN A 23 -0.87 -0.65 10.82
CA ASN A 23 0.40 -0.03 11.15
C ASN A 23 1.05 0.54 9.89
N SER A 24 1.64 1.73 10.00
CA SER A 24 2.45 2.29 8.92
C SER A 24 3.80 1.56 8.85
N GLN A 25 4.14 0.99 7.70
CA GLN A 25 5.39 0.28 7.45
C GLN A 25 6.08 0.82 6.19
N ARG A 26 7.41 0.78 6.16
CA ARG A 26 8.19 1.05 4.94
C ARG A 26 8.42 -0.27 4.22
N LEU A 27 7.82 -0.42 3.05
CA LEU A 27 7.80 -1.68 2.32
C LEU A 27 8.37 -1.49 0.91
N SER A 28 9.09 -2.50 0.42
CA SER A 28 9.48 -2.52 -0.98
C SER A 28 8.27 -2.89 -1.84
N VAL A 29 8.00 -2.08 -2.86
CA VAL A 29 6.92 -2.29 -3.83
C VAL A 29 7.49 -2.28 -5.24
N ILE A 30 6.80 -2.96 -6.17
CA ILE A 30 7.14 -2.97 -7.58
C ILE A 30 6.20 -2.02 -8.32
N PHE A 31 6.71 -0.86 -8.73
CA PHE A 31 5.97 0.02 -9.61
C PHE A 31 5.98 -0.49 -11.05
N VAL A 32 4.84 -0.39 -11.73
CA VAL A 32 4.70 -0.66 -13.17
C VAL A 32 4.45 0.60 -14.00
N THR A 33 4.38 1.75 -13.34
CA THR A 33 4.23 3.07 -13.96
C THR A 33 5.27 4.04 -13.42
N GLU A 34 5.69 4.98 -14.27
CA GLU A 34 6.51 6.10 -13.81
C GLU A 34 5.68 7.08 -12.95
N GLN A 35 6.33 7.85 -12.08
CA GLN A 35 5.66 8.65 -11.03
C GLN A 35 5.33 10.09 -11.43
N THR A 36 5.68 10.52 -12.64
CA THR A 36 5.41 11.85 -13.18
C THR A 36 4.05 11.92 -13.86
N GLU A 37 3.78 11.07 -14.87
CA GLU A 37 2.56 11.09 -15.69
C GLU A 37 1.70 9.81 -15.55
N GLY A 38 2.25 8.74 -14.96
CA GLY A 38 1.60 7.43 -14.80
C GLY A 38 1.69 6.52 -16.03
N TYR A 39 2.60 6.80 -16.97
CA TYR A 39 2.84 5.92 -18.12
C TYR A 39 3.42 4.58 -17.70
N SER A 40 3.07 3.53 -18.45
CA SER A 40 3.68 2.21 -18.30
C SER A 40 5.19 2.31 -18.50
N CYS A 41 5.96 1.64 -17.65
CA CYS A 41 7.41 1.58 -17.75
C CYS A 41 7.94 0.19 -17.42
N ASN A 42 9.25 -0.01 -17.57
CA ASN A 42 9.90 -1.20 -17.02
C ASN A 42 9.70 -1.23 -15.50
N PRO A 43 9.27 -2.36 -14.90
CA PRO A 43 9.03 -2.41 -13.48
C PRO A 43 10.28 -2.13 -12.64
N TYR A 44 10.11 -1.44 -11.53
CA TYR A 44 11.21 -1.07 -10.63
C TYR A 44 10.79 -1.15 -9.16
N LEU A 45 11.77 -1.35 -8.28
CA LEU A 45 11.57 -1.35 -6.83
C LEU A 45 11.57 0.08 -6.30
N SER A 46 10.61 0.40 -5.45
CA SER A 46 10.60 1.60 -4.61
C SER A 46 10.33 1.21 -3.15
N ILE A 47 10.73 2.07 -2.20
CA ILE A 47 10.37 1.93 -0.79
C ILE A 47 9.26 2.94 -0.49
N GLU A 48 8.05 2.44 -0.25
CA GLU A 48 6.89 3.25 0.06
C GLU A 48 6.48 3.11 1.53
N LYS A 49 5.92 4.17 2.10
CA LYS A 49 5.29 4.12 3.42
C LYS A 49 3.81 3.76 3.22
N LEU A 50 3.40 2.61 3.73
CA LEU A 50 2.03 2.10 3.59
C LEU A 50 1.40 1.80 4.95
N ASP A 51 0.13 2.15 5.11
CA ASP A 51 -0.75 1.71 6.17
C ASP A 51 -1.27 0.31 5.84
N ILE A 52 -0.78 -0.71 6.54
CA ILE A 52 -1.05 -2.11 6.21
C ILE A 52 -1.75 -2.85 7.35
N CYS A 53 -2.77 -3.65 7.01
CA CYS A 53 -3.43 -4.54 7.96
C CYS A 53 -2.64 -5.86 8.13
N PRO A 54 -2.86 -6.62 9.22
CA PRO A 54 -2.09 -7.83 9.50
C PRO A 54 -2.22 -8.90 8.41
N ASN A 55 -3.39 -9.00 7.78
CA ASN A 55 -3.62 -9.96 6.70
C ASN A 55 -2.75 -9.66 5.48
N CYS A 56 -2.71 -8.40 5.04
CA CYS A 56 -1.85 -7.99 3.93
C CYS A 56 -0.37 -8.09 4.30
N PHE A 57 0.00 -7.78 5.55
CA PHE A 57 1.38 -7.94 6.02
C PHE A 57 1.83 -9.40 5.99
N ASN A 58 1.00 -10.34 6.46
CA ASN A 58 1.31 -11.76 6.40
C ASN A 58 1.49 -12.26 4.97
N LYS A 59 0.67 -11.81 4.01
CA LYS A 59 0.87 -12.15 2.59
C LYS A 59 2.25 -11.73 2.07
N ILE A 60 2.76 -10.58 2.51
CA ILE A 60 4.12 -10.12 2.16
C ILE A 60 5.17 -11.04 2.77
N LEU A 61 5.00 -11.43 4.04
CA LEU A 61 5.88 -12.39 4.70
C LEU A 61 5.87 -13.77 4.04
N ASP A 62 4.73 -14.17 3.47
CA ASP A 62 4.57 -15.39 2.67
C ASP A 62 5.21 -15.30 1.27
N GLY A 63 5.93 -14.21 0.97
CA GLY A 63 6.66 -14.02 -0.28
C GLY A 63 5.87 -13.35 -1.40
N ASN A 64 4.67 -12.82 -1.13
CA ASN A 64 3.90 -12.11 -2.14
C ASN A 64 4.39 -10.67 -2.29
N MET A 65 4.87 -10.33 -3.48
CA MET A 65 5.29 -8.98 -3.80
C MET A 65 4.10 -8.03 -3.94
N VAL A 66 4.24 -6.82 -3.41
CA VAL A 66 3.28 -5.72 -3.58
C VAL A 66 3.61 -4.98 -4.87
N PHE A 67 2.66 -4.89 -5.78
CA PHE A 67 2.74 -4.09 -6.99
C PHE A 67 2.05 -2.74 -6.78
N ALA A 68 2.51 -1.73 -7.51
CA ALA A 68 1.98 -0.39 -7.46
C ALA A 68 1.78 0.19 -8.86
N LYS A 69 0.71 0.97 -9.05
CA LYS A 69 0.44 1.74 -10.27
C LYS A 69 -0.18 3.09 -9.93
N GLY A 70 0.08 4.09 -10.75
CA GLY A 70 -0.31 5.49 -10.50
C GLY A 70 0.90 6.42 -10.58
N ALA A 71 0.69 7.69 -10.24
CA ALA A 71 1.71 8.73 -10.25
C ALA A 71 1.34 9.86 -9.29
N GLN A 72 2.30 10.74 -8.99
CA GLN A 72 2.09 11.96 -8.21
C GLN A 72 1.45 11.71 -6.83
N GLY A 73 1.78 10.59 -6.20
CA GLY A 73 1.22 10.16 -4.91
C GLY A 73 -0.18 9.52 -4.99
N CYS A 74 -0.81 9.51 -6.16
CA CYS A 74 -2.09 8.84 -6.42
C CYS A 74 -1.87 7.37 -6.83
N ASN A 75 -1.29 6.58 -5.91
CA ASN A 75 -0.88 5.22 -6.17
C ASN A 75 -1.91 4.18 -5.67
N LYS A 76 -2.06 3.11 -6.43
CA LYS A 76 -2.84 1.91 -6.06
C LYS A 76 -1.90 0.75 -5.82
N TYR A 77 -2.03 0.10 -4.67
CA TYR A 77 -1.20 -1.03 -4.25
C TYR A 77 -2.00 -2.34 -4.29
N TYR A 78 -1.39 -3.42 -4.78
CA TYR A 78 -2.10 -4.69 -4.99
C TYR A 78 -1.14 -5.89 -5.00
N PHE A 79 -1.69 -7.08 -4.73
CA PHE A 79 -1.03 -8.35 -5.00
C PHE A 79 -1.42 -8.87 -6.38
N LYS A 80 -0.53 -9.58 -7.08
CA LYS A 80 -0.92 -10.36 -8.26
C LYS A 80 -1.68 -11.62 -7.79
N GLY A 81 -2.75 -11.95 -8.50
CA GLY A 81 -3.50 -13.20 -8.33
C GLY A 81 -2.84 -14.36 -9.04
#